data_AF-A0A8T4GER6-F1
#
_entry.id   AF-A0A8T4GER6-F1
#
_cell.length_a   1.000
_cell.length_b   1.000
_cell.length_c   1.000
_cell.angle_alpha   90.00
_cell.angle_beta   90.00
_cell.angle_gamma   90.00
#
_symmetry.space_group_name_H-M   'P 1'
#
loop_
_entity.id
_entity.type
_entity.pdbx_description
1 polymer ?
#
loop_
_entity_poly.entity_id
_entity_poly.type
_entity_poly.pdbx_seq_one_letter_code
_entity_poly.pdbx_strand_id
1 'polypeptide(L)'
;MTLSDFAVEGGSVIEGLVGFTLAIATIVAGAWVAIVAYRGYTRSENPSTLYLAAGVALASAGYTGTRILIPTVGGSSLLTSAVATAIQFVGLALVLYAVYGRSQLRTWHVLGGAAVGGGLVLLVPFALVAALDASLSVATAGGNGVTAVLGAFIGVQALRGYRRYGRRSMQWLAVGIVLLTVVPFLVLNVLTVFRSTVGVSDAAGLGLVLFIELIGVLAVLVSLKIE
;
A
#
# COMPACT_ATOMS: atom_id res chain seq x y z
N MET A 1 -7.09 8.12 36.63
CA MET A 1 -6.92 7.83 35.18
C MET A 1 -8.27 7.44 34.65
N THR A 2 -8.99 8.40 34.08
CA THR A 2 -10.31 8.19 33.49
C THR A 2 -10.15 7.93 31.98
N LEU A 3 -11.11 7.25 31.35
CA LEU A 3 -11.07 6.93 29.91
C LEU A 3 -10.90 8.16 28.98
N SER A 4 -11.17 9.35 29.51
CA SER A 4 -10.91 10.64 28.86
C SER A 4 -9.42 10.98 28.69
N ASP A 5 -8.53 10.42 29.52
CA ASP A 5 -7.08 10.66 29.44
C ASP A 5 -6.44 9.88 28.27
N PHE A 6 -7.15 8.90 27.70
CA PHE A 6 -6.75 8.17 26.49
C PHE A 6 -7.35 8.75 25.22
N ALA A 7 -8.12 9.85 25.32
CA ALA A 7 -8.63 10.54 24.16
C ALA A 7 -7.44 11.17 23.40
N VAL A 8 -7.07 10.52 22.30
CA VAL A 8 -6.12 11.06 21.32
C VAL A 8 -6.72 12.35 20.76
N GLU A 9 -5.93 13.43 20.70
CA GLU A 9 -6.34 14.74 20.18
C GLU A 9 -7.13 14.58 18.86
N GLY A 10 -8.45 14.81 18.92
CA GLY A 10 -9.35 14.80 17.77
C GLY A 10 -10.12 13.51 17.45
N GLY A 11 -10.05 12.45 18.26
CA GLY A 11 -10.80 11.19 18.01
C GLY A 11 -11.24 10.43 19.26
N SER A 12 -12.23 9.54 19.11
CA SER A 12 -12.70 8.67 20.20
C SER A 12 -11.71 7.53 20.47
N VAL A 13 -11.56 7.10 21.73
CA VAL A 13 -10.76 5.93 22.13
C VAL A 13 -11.15 4.68 21.29
N ILE A 14 -12.43 4.58 20.95
CA ILE A 14 -12.97 3.50 20.11
C ILE A 14 -12.37 3.56 18.70
N GLU A 15 -12.25 4.75 18.10
CA GLU A 15 -11.67 4.92 16.77
C GLU A 15 -10.19 4.53 16.76
N GLY A 16 -9.45 4.89 17.81
CA GLY A 16 -8.06 4.47 18.00
C GLY A 16 -7.91 2.95 18.09
N LEU A 17 -8.73 2.28 18.91
CA LEU A 17 -8.73 0.82 19.04
C LEU A 17 -9.10 0.11 17.74
N VAL A 18 -10.10 0.61 17.01
CA VAL A 18 -10.52 0.06 15.72
C VAL A 18 -9.40 0.21 14.69
N GLY A 19 -8.80 1.40 14.57
CA GLY A 19 -7.68 1.65 13.67
C GLY A 19 -6.49 0.73 13.96
N PHE A 20 -6.13 0.58 15.23
CA PHE A 20 -5.04 -0.30 15.65
C PHE A 20 -5.32 -1.78 15.31
N THR A 21 -6.55 -2.23 15.57
CA THR A 21 -6.97 -3.61 15.25
C THR A 21 -6.93 -3.88 13.76
N LEU A 22 -7.43 -2.95 12.94
CA LEU A 22 -7.39 -3.05 11.47
C LEU A 22 -5.96 -3.05 10.94
N ALA A 23 -5.07 -2.26 11.54
CA ALA A 23 -3.68 -2.22 11.14
C ALA A 23 -2.98 -3.56 11.43
N ILE A 24 -3.18 -4.14 12.62
CA ILE A 24 -2.68 -5.48 12.95
C ILE A 24 -3.24 -6.51 11.98
N ALA A 25 -4.56 -6.49 11.74
CA ALA A 25 -5.20 -7.41 10.81
C ALA A 25 -4.60 -7.30 9.40
N THR A 26 -4.30 -6.08 8.94
CA THR A 26 -3.69 -5.83 7.62
C THR A 26 -2.26 -6.38 7.55
N ILE A 27 -1.45 -6.17 8.60
CA ILE A 27 -0.10 -6.71 8.69
C ILE A 27 -0.12 -8.24 8.67
N VAL A 28 -0.99 -8.85 9.50
CA VAL A 28 -1.15 -10.31 9.57
C VAL A 28 -1.64 -10.88 8.24
N ALA A 29 -2.64 -10.25 7.61
CA ALA A 29 -3.15 -10.66 6.32
C ALA A 29 -2.08 -10.53 5.22
N GLY A 30 -1.29 -9.45 5.22
CA GLY A 30 -0.18 -9.24 4.30
C GLY A 30 0.92 -10.30 4.45
N ALA A 31 1.30 -10.61 5.69
CA ALA A 31 2.23 -11.70 6.00
C ALA A 31 1.66 -13.06 5.56
N TRP A 32 0.36 -13.30 5.76
CA TRP A 32 -0.31 -14.53 5.33
C TRP A 32 -0.30 -14.69 3.81
N VAL A 33 -0.58 -13.62 3.05
CA VAL A 33 -0.45 -13.61 1.59
C VAL A 33 0.98 -13.99 1.18
N ALA A 34 1.99 -13.44 1.85
CA ALA A 34 3.39 -13.76 1.60
C ALA A 34 3.69 -15.26 1.80
N ILE A 35 3.21 -15.83 2.90
CA ILE A 35 3.39 -17.26 3.23
C ILE A 35 2.69 -18.15 2.20
N VAL A 36 1.44 -17.83 1.83
CA VAL A 36 0.67 -18.60 0.85
C VAL A 36 1.37 -18.57 -0.51
N ALA A 37 1.81 -17.40 -0.96
CA ALA A 37 2.51 -17.26 -2.23
C ALA A 37 3.89 -17.94 -2.21
N TYR A 38 4.63 -17.88 -1.09
CA TYR A 38 5.90 -18.61 -0.92
C TYR A 38 5.72 -20.13 -0.99
N ARG A 39 4.66 -20.66 -0.39
CA ARG A 39 4.31 -22.09 -0.53
C ARG A 39 3.92 -22.46 -1.97
N GLY A 40 3.32 -21.52 -2.70
CA GLY A 40 3.06 -21.67 -4.13
C GLY A 40 4.35 -21.71 -4.96
N TYR A 41 5.35 -20.89 -4.61
CA TYR A 41 6.67 -20.91 -5.22
C TYR A 41 7.37 -22.26 -5.05
N THR A 42 7.41 -22.80 -3.83
CA THR A 42 8.08 -24.10 -3.59
C THR A 42 7.41 -25.27 -4.32
N ARG A 43 6.16 -25.14 -4.77
CA ARG A 43 5.48 -26.15 -5.58
C ARG A 43 5.64 -25.97 -7.08
N SER A 44 5.80 -24.73 -7.56
CA SER A 44 5.77 -24.41 -8.99
C SER A 44 7.15 -24.08 -9.58
N GLU A 45 8.17 -23.91 -8.73
CA GLU A 45 9.52 -23.43 -9.10
C GLU A 45 9.54 -22.14 -9.92
N ASN A 46 8.43 -21.37 -9.91
CA ASN A 46 8.27 -20.21 -10.77
C ASN A 46 8.63 -18.90 -10.03
N PRO A 47 9.73 -18.23 -10.37
CA PRO A 47 10.22 -17.07 -9.63
C PRO A 47 9.23 -15.90 -9.59
N SER A 48 8.32 -15.78 -10.56
CA SER A 48 7.29 -14.72 -10.58
C SER A 48 6.41 -14.74 -9.33
N THR A 49 6.08 -15.92 -8.79
CA THR A 49 5.23 -16.07 -7.61
C THR A 49 5.90 -15.52 -6.35
N LEU A 50 7.23 -15.62 -6.26
CA LEU A 50 8.01 -15.08 -5.14
C LEU A 50 8.04 -13.54 -5.18
N TYR A 51 8.22 -12.94 -6.36
CA TYR A 51 8.17 -11.49 -6.51
C TYR A 51 6.78 -10.92 -6.23
N LEU A 52 5.72 -11.65 -6.58
CA LEU A 52 4.35 -11.28 -6.21
C LEU A 52 4.18 -11.29 -4.69
N ALA A 53 4.66 -12.35 -4.02
CA ALA A 53 4.61 -12.50 -2.57
C ALA A 53 5.30 -11.35 -1.86
N ALA A 54 6.57 -11.10 -2.22
CA ALA A 54 7.38 -10.05 -1.64
C ALA A 54 6.79 -8.66 -1.93
N GLY A 55 6.31 -8.45 -3.16
CA GLY A 55 5.71 -7.20 -3.57
C GLY A 55 4.46 -6.84 -2.77
N VAL A 56 3.53 -7.79 -2.61
CA VAL A 56 2.31 -7.57 -1.81
C VAL A 56 2.64 -7.39 -0.34
N ALA A 57 3.55 -8.21 0.22
CA ALA A 57 3.97 -8.11 1.61
C ALA A 57 4.57 -6.73 1.93
N LEU A 58 5.42 -6.20 1.05
CA LEU A 58 5.97 -4.86 1.18
C LEU A 58 4.88 -3.79 1.03
N ALA A 59 4.03 -3.91 0.01
CA ALA A 59 3.00 -2.93 -0.30
C ALA A 59 1.91 -2.81 0.78
N SER A 60 1.65 -3.88 1.54
CA SER A 60 0.70 -3.86 2.67
C SER A 60 1.43 -3.85 4.01
N ALA A 61 1.93 -4.99 4.47
CA ALA A 61 2.51 -5.14 5.80
C ALA A 61 3.73 -4.23 6.01
N GLY A 62 4.59 -4.09 5.01
CA GLY A 62 5.72 -3.16 5.04
C GLY A 62 5.27 -1.71 5.18
N TYR A 63 4.35 -1.27 4.32
CA TYR A 63 3.77 0.07 4.35
C TYR A 63 3.10 0.40 5.69
N THR A 64 2.15 -0.44 6.13
CA THR A 64 1.42 -0.25 7.38
C THR A 64 2.35 -0.34 8.59
N GLY A 65 3.27 -1.31 8.60
CA GLY A 65 4.24 -1.47 9.69
C GLY A 65 5.16 -0.27 9.84
N THR A 66 5.63 0.30 8.73
CA THR A 66 6.48 1.49 8.74
C THR A 66 5.77 2.69 9.35
N ARG A 67 4.48 2.87 9.02
CA ARG A 67 3.64 3.94 9.57
C ARG A 67 3.39 3.83 11.07
N ILE A 68 3.55 2.64 11.65
CA ILE A 68 3.44 2.43 13.10
C ILE A 68 4.81 2.55 13.76
N LEU A 69 5.81 1.88 13.22
CA LEU A 69 7.11 1.72 13.87
C LEU A 69 7.91 3.03 13.90
N ILE A 70 7.96 3.79 12.80
CA ILE A 70 8.79 5.00 12.74
C ILE A 70 8.32 6.08 13.73
N PRO A 71 7.02 6.43 13.80
CA PRO A 71 6.56 7.39 14.80
C PRO A 71 6.77 6.92 16.24
N THR A 72 6.66 5.60 16.49
CA THR A 72 6.84 5.01 17.83
C THR A 72 8.27 5.20 18.37
N VAL A 73 9.27 5.25 17.48
CA VAL A 73 10.67 5.51 17.86
C VAL A 73 11.05 7.00 17.77
N GLY A 74 10.07 7.89 17.61
CA GLY A 74 10.29 9.34 17.54
C GLY A 74 10.70 9.87 16.16
N GLY A 75 10.49 9.10 15.08
CA GLY A 75 10.74 9.56 13.72
C GLY A 75 9.74 10.63 13.26
N SER A 76 10.19 11.53 12.38
CA SER A 76 9.33 12.61 11.88
C SER A 76 8.19 12.08 10.99
N SER A 77 7.07 12.82 10.94
CA SER A 77 5.92 12.49 10.10
C SER A 77 6.26 12.49 8.61
N LEU A 78 7.12 13.41 8.17
CA LEU A 78 7.64 13.49 6.81
C LEU A 78 8.48 12.24 6.47
N LEU A 79 9.42 11.86 7.34
CA LEU A 79 10.25 10.67 7.15
C LEU A 79 9.39 9.41 7.10
N THR A 80 8.46 9.27 8.06
CA THR A 80 7.53 8.15 8.13
C THR A 80 6.77 7.99 6.82
N SER A 81 6.21 9.08 6.31
CA SER A 81 5.45 9.07 5.07
C SER A 81 6.33 8.74 3.88
N ALA A 82 7.49 9.39 3.75
CA ALA A 82 8.41 9.16 2.64
C ALA A 82 8.91 7.70 2.58
N VAL A 83 9.31 7.13 3.71
CA VAL A 83 9.79 5.74 3.79
C VAL A 83 8.64 4.77 3.51
N ALA A 84 7.45 4.99 4.08
CA ALA A 84 6.29 4.15 3.83
C ALA A 84 5.91 4.15 2.34
N THR A 85 5.80 5.33 1.71
CA THR A 85 5.47 5.46 0.29
C THR A 85 6.54 4.82 -0.61
N ALA A 86 7.83 4.94 -0.26
CA ALA A 86 8.90 4.27 -0.98
C ALA A 86 8.81 2.74 -0.90
N ILE A 87 8.55 2.20 0.31
CA ILE A 87 8.32 0.76 0.52
C ILE A 87 7.12 0.28 -0.30
N GLN A 88 6.02 1.04 -0.29
CA GLN A 88 4.83 0.72 -1.07
C GLN A 88 5.13 0.73 -2.57
N PHE A 89 5.86 1.71 -3.06
CA PHE A 89 6.28 1.80 -4.47
C PHE A 89 7.13 0.60 -4.88
N VAL A 90 8.14 0.24 -4.06
CA VAL A 90 8.98 -0.93 -4.31
C VAL A 90 8.12 -2.20 -4.33
N GLY A 91 7.18 -2.35 -3.39
CA GLY A 91 6.23 -3.45 -3.37
C GLY A 91 5.42 -3.55 -4.65
N LEU A 92 4.83 -2.44 -5.12
CA LEU A 92 4.07 -2.39 -6.36
C LEU A 92 4.93 -2.66 -7.60
N ALA A 93 6.17 -2.18 -7.64
CA ALA A 93 7.10 -2.46 -8.72
C ALA A 93 7.43 -3.97 -8.83
N LEU A 94 7.58 -4.65 -7.69
CA LEU A 94 7.75 -6.11 -7.64
C LEU A 94 6.48 -6.85 -8.09
N VAL A 95 5.30 -6.37 -7.71
CA VAL A 95 4.02 -6.93 -8.21
C VAL A 95 3.91 -6.76 -9.72
N LEU A 96 4.23 -5.58 -10.25
CA LEU A 96 4.23 -5.33 -11.70
C LEU A 96 5.19 -6.28 -12.41
N TYR A 97 6.39 -6.47 -11.84
CA TYR A 97 7.36 -7.42 -12.37
C TYR A 97 6.84 -8.85 -12.36
N ALA A 98 6.18 -9.28 -11.29
CA ALA A 98 5.59 -10.62 -11.24
C ALA A 98 4.54 -10.86 -12.32
N VAL A 99 3.76 -9.83 -12.66
CA VAL A 99 2.71 -9.92 -13.70
C VAL A 99 3.29 -9.88 -15.12
N TYR A 100 4.37 -9.13 -15.36
CA TYR A 100 4.94 -8.93 -16.70
C TYR A 100 6.24 -9.70 -17.01
N GLY A 101 6.96 -10.15 -16.00
CA GLY A 101 8.31 -10.69 -16.09
C GLY A 101 8.33 -12.02 -16.84
N ARG A 102 8.75 -11.99 -18.12
CA ARG A 102 9.13 -13.19 -18.85
C ARG A 102 10.46 -13.71 -18.31
N SER A 103 10.47 -14.98 -17.93
CA SER A 103 11.31 -15.61 -16.92
C SER A 103 12.80 -15.84 -17.24
N GLN A 104 13.46 -15.13 -18.16
CA GLN A 104 14.81 -15.58 -18.55
C GLN A 104 15.90 -14.57 -18.83
N LEU A 105 15.61 -13.28 -18.99
CA LEU A 105 16.69 -12.29 -19.13
C LEU A 105 16.28 -11.01 -18.41
N ARG A 106 17.15 -10.54 -17.50
CA ARG A 106 17.22 -9.15 -17.00
C ARG A 106 16.57 -8.81 -15.62
N THR A 107 16.49 -9.76 -14.68
CA THR A 107 16.08 -9.53 -13.27
C THR A 107 16.78 -8.34 -12.58
N TRP A 108 18.09 -8.16 -12.83
CA TRP A 108 18.89 -7.08 -12.22
C TRP A 108 18.44 -5.67 -12.61
N HIS A 109 17.92 -5.46 -13.81
CA HIS A 109 17.47 -4.12 -14.21
C HIS A 109 16.13 -3.75 -13.59
N VAL A 110 15.32 -4.75 -13.23
CA VAL A 110 14.05 -4.51 -12.57
C VAL A 110 14.24 -4.23 -11.09
N LEU A 111 15.13 -4.97 -10.43
CA LEU A 111 15.55 -4.65 -9.07
C LEU A 111 16.24 -3.27 -9.01
N GLY A 112 17.10 -2.97 -9.98
CA GLY A 112 17.71 -1.64 -10.13
C GLY A 112 16.65 -0.56 -10.36
N GLY A 113 15.69 -0.78 -11.25
CA GLY A 113 14.59 0.16 -11.52
C GLY A 113 13.66 0.37 -10.31
N ALA A 114 13.34 -0.69 -9.56
CA ALA A 114 12.55 -0.60 -8.35
C ALA A 114 13.31 0.13 -7.23
N ALA A 115 14.61 -0.12 -7.08
CA ALA A 115 15.45 0.57 -6.09
C ALA A 115 15.63 2.06 -6.44
N VAL A 116 15.94 2.38 -7.70
CA VAL A 116 16.07 3.76 -8.18
C VAL A 116 14.73 4.49 -8.10
N GLY A 117 13.65 3.87 -8.58
CA GLY A 117 12.31 4.46 -8.50
C GLY A 117 11.84 4.65 -7.06
N GLY A 118 12.07 3.67 -6.18
CA GLY A 118 11.79 3.79 -4.75
C GLY A 118 12.61 4.89 -4.08
N GLY A 119 13.89 5.01 -4.42
CA GLY A 119 14.75 6.10 -3.96
C GLY A 119 14.28 7.47 -4.45
N LEU A 120 13.85 7.58 -5.71
CA LEU A 120 13.26 8.81 -6.24
C LEU A 120 11.96 9.16 -5.50
N VAL A 121 11.05 8.21 -5.32
CA VAL A 121 9.79 8.40 -4.59
C VAL A 121 10.03 8.80 -3.14
N LEU A 122 11.06 8.25 -2.50
CA LEU A 122 11.49 8.64 -1.16
C LEU A 122 11.92 10.11 -1.10
N LEU A 123 12.59 10.60 -2.13
CA LEU A 123 13.09 11.98 -2.20
C LEU A 123 12.01 13.00 -2.59
N VAL A 124 10.93 12.59 -3.25
CA VAL A 124 9.86 13.50 -3.73
C VAL A 124 9.31 14.41 -2.62
N PRO A 125 8.89 13.91 -1.44
CA PRO A 125 8.33 14.78 -0.40
C PRO A 125 9.34 15.80 0.12
N PHE A 126 10.61 15.41 0.27
CA PHE A 126 11.67 16.31 0.71
C PHE A 126 11.98 17.37 -0.34
N ALA A 127 12.04 16.98 -1.61
CA ALA A 127 12.25 17.92 -2.72
C ALA A 127 11.09 18.91 -2.83
N LEU A 128 9.83 18.47 -2.65
CA LEU A 128 8.67 19.36 -2.68
C LEU A 128 8.71 20.38 -1.53
N VAL A 129 9.03 19.95 -0.31
CA VAL A 129 9.17 20.87 0.84
C VAL A 129 10.33 21.85 0.64
N ALA A 130 11.50 21.35 0.19
CA ALA A 130 12.70 22.17 0.08
C ALA A 130 12.71 23.12 -1.13
N ALA A 131 12.08 22.73 -2.25
CA ALA A 131 12.12 23.51 -3.49
C ALA A 131 10.91 24.43 -3.66
N LEU A 132 9.76 24.11 -3.06
CA LEU A 132 8.49 24.81 -3.30
C LEU A 132 7.87 25.37 -2.01
N ASP A 133 8.56 25.29 -0.86
CA ASP A 133 8.00 25.60 0.47
C ASP A 133 6.63 24.92 0.70
N ALA A 134 6.47 23.73 0.13
CA ALA A 134 5.20 23.03 0.12
C ALA A 134 4.80 22.61 1.54
N SER A 135 3.51 22.70 1.84
CA SER A 135 2.98 22.16 3.08
C SER A 135 3.17 20.63 3.13
N LEU A 136 3.31 20.08 4.35
CA LEU A 136 3.48 18.64 4.58
C LEU A 136 2.38 17.81 3.91
N SER A 137 1.14 18.29 3.90
CA SER A 137 0.01 17.61 3.25
C SER A 137 0.18 17.51 1.73
N VAL A 138 0.64 18.57 1.07
CA VAL A 138 0.90 18.56 -0.38
C VAL A 138 2.08 17.64 -0.72
N ALA A 139 3.16 17.72 0.06
CA ALA A 139 4.34 16.88 -0.15
C ALA A 139 4.02 15.38 -0.02
N THR A 140 3.23 15.00 1.00
CA THR A 140 2.81 13.61 1.21
C THR A 140 1.77 13.15 0.20
N ALA A 141 0.82 14.01 -0.20
CA ALA A 141 -0.13 13.71 -1.26
C ALA A 141 0.58 13.47 -2.59
N GLY A 142 1.63 14.24 -2.91
CA GLY A 142 2.45 14.04 -4.11
C GLY A 142 3.06 12.64 -4.17
N GLY A 143 3.72 12.20 -3.10
CA GLY A 143 4.29 10.85 -3.02
C GLY A 143 3.24 9.75 -3.17
N ASN A 144 2.14 9.83 -2.41
CA ASN A 144 1.06 8.85 -2.48
C ASN A 144 0.33 8.87 -3.84
N GLY A 145 0.33 10.01 -4.53
CA GLY A 145 -0.20 10.12 -5.89
C GLY A 145 0.60 9.29 -6.88
N VAL A 146 1.94 9.26 -6.75
CA VAL A 146 2.80 8.43 -7.60
C VAL A 146 2.50 6.94 -7.40
N THR A 147 2.34 6.49 -6.15
CA THR A 147 1.99 5.09 -5.87
C THR A 147 0.58 4.74 -6.33
N ALA A 148 -0.38 5.67 -6.20
CA ALA A 148 -1.73 5.51 -6.72
C ALA A 148 -1.74 5.38 -8.26
N VAL A 149 -0.98 6.20 -8.97
CA VAL A 149 -0.87 6.10 -10.44
C VAL A 149 -0.24 4.76 -10.84
N LEU A 150 0.82 4.33 -10.16
CA LEU A 150 1.43 3.02 -10.40
C LEU A 150 0.43 1.87 -10.13
N GLY A 151 -0.28 1.92 -9.00
CA GLY A 151 -1.31 0.94 -8.65
C GLY A 151 -2.47 0.90 -9.64
N ALA A 152 -2.94 2.06 -10.11
CA ALA A 152 -3.94 2.18 -11.17
C ALA A 152 -3.45 1.55 -12.47
N PHE A 153 -2.21 1.83 -12.87
CA PHE A 153 -1.59 1.23 -14.04
C PHE A 153 -1.57 -0.29 -13.94
N ILE A 154 -1.09 -0.84 -12.81
CA ILE A 154 -1.07 -2.30 -12.58
C ILE A 154 -2.49 -2.89 -12.63
N GLY A 155 -3.46 -2.24 -11.99
CA GLY A 155 -4.86 -2.66 -12.00
C GLY A 155 -5.46 -2.72 -13.42
N VAL A 156 -5.21 -1.69 -14.24
CA VAL A 156 -5.63 -1.68 -15.65
C VAL A 156 -4.97 -2.82 -16.43
N GLN A 157 -3.68 -3.08 -16.21
CA GLN A 157 -3.01 -4.18 -16.91
C GLN A 157 -3.54 -5.55 -16.48
N ALA A 158 -3.77 -5.76 -15.19
CA ALA A 158 -4.37 -7.00 -14.69
C ALA A 158 -5.78 -7.21 -15.26
N LEU A 159 -6.58 -6.14 -15.39
CA LEU A 159 -7.91 -6.22 -16.02
C LEU A 159 -7.83 -6.51 -17.53
N ARG A 160 -6.86 -5.93 -18.24
CA ARG A 160 -6.60 -6.27 -19.65
C ARG A 160 -6.16 -7.73 -19.81
N GLY A 161 -5.33 -8.23 -18.89
CA GLY A 161 -4.94 -9.64 -18.82
C GLY A 161 -6.15 -10.55 -18.62
N TYR A 162 -7.06 -10.20 -17.71
CA TYR A 162 -8.32 -10.92 -17.52
C TYR A 162 -9.15 -11.00 -18.81
N ARG A 163 -9.33 -9.87 -19.51
CA ARG A 163 -10.10 -9.84 -20.77
C ARG A 163 -9.51 -10.73 -21.86
N ARG A 164 -8.18 -10.95 -21.84
CA ARG A 164 -7.49 -11.78 -22.84
C ARG A 164 -7.48 -13.26 -22.51
N TYR A 165 -7.34 -13.62 -21.23
CA TYR A 165 -7.11 -15.01 -20.78
C TYR A 165 -8.27 -15.61 -19.97
N GLY A 166 -9.29 -14.82 -19.59
CA GLY A 166 -10.50 -15.29 -18.91
C GLY A 166 -10.32 -15.79 -17.47
N ARG A 167 -9.11 -15.68 -16.88
CA ARG A 167 -8.81 -16.23 -15.55
C ARG A 167 -9.31 -15.33 -14.43
N ARG A 168 -10.25 -15.84 -13.60
CA ARG A 168 -10.82 -15.11 -12.45
C ARG A 168 -9.76 -14.63 -11.44
N SER A 169 -8.62 -15.33 -11.28
CA SER A 169 -7.54 -14.89 -10.37
C SER A 169 -7.06 -13.47 -10.70
N MET A 170 -6.80 -13.17 -11.98
CA MET A 170 -6.35 -11.85 -12.43
C MET A 170 -7.32 -10.71 -12.11
N GLN A 171 -8.63 -10.96 -12.03
CA GLN A 171 -9.60 -9.94 -11.62
C GLN A 171 -9.46 -9.57 -10.16
N TRP A 172 -9.38 -10.59 -9.29
CA TRP A 172 -9.24 -10.39 -7.85
C TRP A 172 -7.92 -9.70 -7.51
N LEU A 173 -6.85 -10.00 -8.25
CA LEU A 173 -5.58 -9.28 -8.14
C LEU A 173 -5.74 -7.80 -8.53
N ALA A 174 -6.38 -7.51 -9.67
CA ALA A 174 -6.62 -6.13 -10.12
C ALA A 174 -7.41 -5.33 -9.08
N VAL A 175 -8.50 -5.91 -8.58
CA VAL A 175 -9.36 -5.30 -7.55
C VAL A 175 -8.55 -5.07 -6.26
N GLY A 176 -7.78 -6.07 -5.82
CA GLY A 176 -6.96 -5.96 -4.62
C GLY A 176 -5.93 -4.83 -4.69
N ILE A 177 -5.22 -4.69 -5.81
CA ILE A 177 -4.21 -3.65 -5.99
C ILE A 177 -4.84 -2.25 -6.03
N VAL A 178 -5.98 -2.10 -6.70
CA VAL A 178 -6.72 -0.82 -6.76
C VAL A 178 -7.22 -0.42 -5.36
N LEU A 179 -7.73 -1.38 -4.58
CA LEU A 179 -8.14 -1.16 -3.19
C LEU A 179 -6.95 -0.88 -2.25
N LEU A 180 -5.75 -1.35 -2.56
CA LEU A 180 -4.56 -1.07 -1.76
C LEU A 180 -3.92 0.29 -2.02
N THR A 181 -4.26 0.95 -3.13
CA THR A 181 -3.51 2.12 -3.61
C THR A 181 -4.40 3.28 -4.00
N VAL A 182 -5.17 3.10 -5.07
CA VAL A 182 -5.99 4.15 -5.68
C VAL A 182 -7.11 4.57 -4.75
N VAL A 183 -7.83 3.60 -4.18
CA VAL A 183 -8.99 3.91 -3.33
C VAL A 183 -8.57 4.62 -2.04
N PRO A 184 -7.56 4.15 -1.27
CA PRO A 184 -7.01 4.87 -0.13
C PRO A 184 -6.60 6.31 -0.45
N PHE A 185 -5.89 6.49 -1.56
CA PHE A 185 -5.45 7.81 -2.01
C PHE A 185 -6.65 8.72 -2.30
N LEU A 186 -7.64 8.25 -3.07
CA LEU A 186 -8.82 9.04 -3.40
C LEU A 186 -9.63 9.37 -2.14
N VAL A 187 -9.86 8.40 -1.27
CA VAL A 187 -10.57 8.60 0.00
C VAL A 187 -9.92 9.72 0.80
N LEU A 188 -8.61 9.67 1.04
CA LEU A 188 -7.94 10.68 1.87
C LEU A 188 -7.95 12.07 1.23
N ASN A 189 -7.73 12.17 -0.08
CA ASN A 189 -7.76 13.46 -0.78
C ASN A 189 -9.18 14.05 -0.81
N VAL A 190 -10.19 13.23 -1.10
CA VAL A 190 -11.59 13.65 -1.10
C VAL A 190 -11.99 14.10 0.31
N LEU A 191 -11.69 13.31 1.35
CA LEU A 191 -11.98 13.73 2.73
C LEU A 191 -11.29 15.04 3.10
N THR A 192 -10.06 15.27 2.63
CA THR A 192 -9.33 16.52 2.90
C THR A 192 -10.02 17.72 2.27
N VAL A 193 -10.52 17.58 1.03
CA VAL A 193 -11.25 18.66 0.33
C VAL A 193 -12.63 18.90 0.93
N PHE A 194 -13.36 17.84 1.30
CA PHE A 194 -14.74 17.93 1.79
C PHE A 194 -14.84 18.00 3.32
N ARG A 195 -13.72 18.08 4.05
CA ARG A 195 -13.68 18.09 5.52
C ARG A 195 -14.57 19.18 6.11
N SER A 196 -14.51 20.40 5.54
CA SER A 196 -15.31 21.54 5.98
C SER A 196 -16.82 21.33 5.83
N THR A 197 -17.23 20.42 4.95
CA THR A 197 -18.64 20.19 4.61
C THR A 197 -19.22 18.98 5.33
N VAL A 198 -18.41 17.94 5.59
CA VAL A 198 -18.88 16.64 6.10
C VAL A 198 -18.51 16.42 7.57
N GLY A 199 -17.60 17.21 8.14
CA GLY A 199 -17.28 17.15 9.58
C GLY A 199 -16.69 15.80 10.04
N VAL A 200 -16.00 15.09 9.14
CA VAL A 200 -15.44 13.76 9.43
C VAL A 200 -14.15 13.88 10.24
N SER A 201 -14.06 13.09 11.31
CA SER A 201 -12.85 12.92 12.14
C SER A 201 -11.69 12.30 11.35
N ASP A 202 -10.47 12.74 11.62
CA ASP A 202 -9.24 12.21 11.01
C ASP A 202 -9.08 10.71 11.30
N ALA A 203 -9.46 10.29 12.52
CA ALA A 203 -9.43 8.90 12.91
C ALA A 203 -10.43 8.05 12.12
N ALA A 204 -11.63 8.58 11.85
CA ALA A 204 -12.63 7.90 11.01
C ALA A 204 -12.15 7.74 9.56
N GLY A 205 -11.51 8.76 9.00
CA GLY A 205 -10.91 8.70 7.67
C GLY A 205 -9.82 7.64 7.56
N LEU A 206 -8.92 7.56 8.55
CA LEU A 206 -7.87 6.54 8.61
C LEU A 206 -8.45 5.13 8.82
N GLY A 207 -9.47 4.98 9.67
CA GLY A 207 -10.14 3.70 9.89
C GLY A 207 -10.78 3.16 8.62
N LEU A 208 -11.43 4.01 7.83
CA LEU A 208 -12.02 3.64 6.55
C LEU A 208 -10.95 3.21 5.54
N VAL A 209 -9.82 3.92 5.48
CA VAL A 209 -8.68 3.53 4.65
C VAL A 209 -8.15 2.15 5.03
N LEU A 210 -7.89 1.92 6.32
CA LEU A 210 -7.36 0.63 6.79
C LEU A 210 -8.34 -0.53 6.50
N PHE A 211 -9.64 -0.26 6.61
CA PHE A 211 -10.66 -1.24 6.24
C PHE A 211 -10.61 -1.59 4.74
N ILE A 212 -10.48 -0.58 3.88
CA ILE A 212 -10.34 -0.76 2.43
C ILE A 212 -9.04 -1.51 2.10
N GLU A 213 -7.93 -1.16 2.74
CA GLU A 213 -6.64 -1.84 2.57
C GLU A 213 -6.74 -3.32 2.96
N LEU A 214 -7.39 -3.63 4.09
CA LEU A 214 -7.62 -5.00 4.53
C LEU A 214 -8.42 -5.79 3.50
N ILE A 215 -9.50 -5.22 2.96
CA ILE A 215 -10.27 -5.86 1.88
C ILE A 215 -9.40 -6.06 0.63
N GLY A 216 -8.56 -5.09 0.30
CA GLY A 216 -7.60 -5.19 -0.81
C GLY A 216 -6.62 -6.36 -0.65
N VAL A 217 -6.02 -6.51 0.54
CA VAL A 217 -5.14 -7.65 0.86
C VAL A 217 -5.90 -8.97 0.76
N LEU A 218 -7.13 -9.04 1.28
CA LEU A 218 -7.96 -10.24 1.20
C LEU A 218 -8.32 -10.60 -0.25
N ALA A 219 -8.60 -9.61 -1.10
CA ALA A 219 -8.85 -9.84 -2.52
C ALA A 219 -7.61 -10.44 -3.22
N VAL A 220 -6.40 -9.96 -2.90
CA VAL A 220 -5.16 -10.57 -3.40
C VAL A 220 -5.00 -12.00 -2.89
N LEU A 221 -5.31 -12.27 -1.61
CA LEU A 221 -5.26 -13.62 -1.06
C LEU A 221 -6.22 -14.57 -1.79
N VAL A 222 -7.43 -14.11 -2.10
CA VAL A 222 -8.43 -14.88 -2.85
C VAL A 222 -7.92 -15.17 -4.26
N SER A 223 -7.29 -14.20 -4.93
CA SER A 223 -6.65 -14.43 -6.23
C SER A 223 -5.68 -15.61 -6.22
N LEU A 224 -4.89 -15.76 -5.16
CA LEU A 224 -3.88 -16.81 -5.04
C LEU A 224 -4.45 -18.20 -4.74
N LYS A 225 -5.64 -18.26 -4.12
CA LYS A 225 -6.29 -19.53 -3.77
C LYS A 225 -7.15 -20.13 -4.88
N ILE A 226 -7.51 -19.32 -5.88
CA ILE A 226 -8.35 -19.75 -7.01
C ILE A 226 -7.51 -20.47 -8.08
N GLU A 227 -6.18 -20.38 -8.03
CA GLU A 227 -5.23 -21.14 -8.86
C GLU A 227 -4.84 -22.48 -8.22
#